data_AF-A0A3G8H308-F1
#
_entry.id   AF-A0A3G8H308-F1
#
_cell.length_a   1.000
_cell.length_b   1.000
_cell.length_c   1.000
_cell.angle_alpha   90.00
_cell.angle_beta   90.00
_cell.angle_gamma   90.00
#
_symmetry.space_group_name_H-M   'P 1'
#
loop_
_entity.id
_entity.type
_entity.pdbx_description
1 polymer ?
#
loop_
_entity_poly.entity_id
_entity_poly.type
_entity_poly.pdbx_seq_one_letter_code
_entity_poly.pdbx_strand_id
1 'polypeptide(L)'
;MATNDFLVFGGGAGANVIPQVTYSGLAARTAGFSSGVAQSAQLNKVWRQSSIMAAVMGQFVVDTTGQDAVDDGTLTTILANYKAAVSAQSLAVVGWARNLVMNVATPSATATVAADEVVVKSSLGGKTYLLASFSQAINLGTTGAGGMDAAAAPANGWVAVYAIYNPATGARALLGVNATSAAAPEVYGGGNMPAGYSASALVSVRRTNGSGQFTIGFQFDRDVDTGPLTVVSNGTSTAYTSFSLAGFVPANAKEVHLSVGVSVNTASNGLRVIAADPTNEIGLRLFLNPVVGQILGGILPAVRFITPQTLFYKLDTTGNCSINVVRYRF
;
A
#
# COMPACT_ATOMS: atom_id res chain seq x y z
N MET A 1 20.12 -13.45 -22.31
CA MET A 1 20.20 -12.05 -21.83
C MET A 1 19.46 -11.21 -22.85
N ALA A 2 18.61 -10.28 -22.41
CA ALA A 2 17.86 -9.45 -23.36
C ALA A 2 18.80 -8.59 -24.22
N THR A 3 18.42 -8.33 -25.47
CA THR A 3 19.25 -7.67 -26.49
C THR A 3 18.64 -6.35 -26.96
N ASN A 4 19.52 -5.46 -27.43
CA ASN A 4 19.16 -4.19 -28.01
C ASN A 4 19.57 -4.17 -29.49
N ASP A 5 18.58 -4.16 -30.38
CA ASP A 5 18.81 -4.20 -31.82
C ASP A 5 19.05 -2.79 -32.40
N PHE A 6 18.82 -1.73 -31.61
CA PHE A 6 19.11 -0.35 -32.01
C PHE A 6 20.60 -0.07 -31.88
N LEU A 7 21.32 -0.20 -32.99
CA LEU A 7 22.77 -0.05 -33.04
C LEU A 7 23.21 1.38 -33.39
N VAL A 8 24.30 1.83 -32.77
CA VAL A 8 24.89 3.15 -33.04
C VAL A 8 25.57 3.18 -34.40
N PHE A 9 25.12 4.05 -35.30
CA PHE A 9 25.75 4.27 -36.59
C PHE A 9 26.89 5.29 -36.49
N GLY A 10 28.06 4.99 -37.06
CA GLY A 10 29.20 5.93 -37.07
C GLY A 10 29.80 6.25 -35.70
N GLY A 11 29.58 5.37 -34.71
CA GLY A 11 30.11 5.49 -33.34
C GLY A 11 31.54 4.95 -33.16
N GLY A 12 32.08 4.23 -34.13
CA GLY A 12 33.41 3.63 -34.05
C GLY A 12 34.57 4.63 -34.09
N ALA A 13 35.73 4.21 -33.60
CA ALA A 13 36.96 4.98 -33.71
C ALA A 13 37.29 5.25 -35.19
N GLY A 14 37.64 6.50 -35.52
CA GLY A 14 37.94 6.91 -36.90
C GLY A 14 36.72 7.04 -37.82
N ALA A 15 35.48 6.99 -37.29
CA ALA A 15 34.30 7.20 -38.11
C ALA A 15 34.32 8.56 -38.83
N ASN A 16 34.01 8.56 -40.13
CA ASN A 16 33.94 9.75 -40.96
C ASN A 16 32.76 10.63 -40.55
N VAL A 17 32.94 11.44 -39.50
CA VAL A 17 31.91 12.26 -38.88
C VAL A 17 32.51 13.60 -38.50
N ILE A 18 31.85 14.69 -38.90
CA ILE A 18 32.34 16.03 -38.56
C ILE A 18 32.34 16.31 -37.04
N PRO A 19 33.24 17.19 -36.54
CA PRO A 19 33.25 17.63 -35.15
C PRO A 19 31.93 18.29 -34.71
N GLN A 20 31.65 18.28 -33.40
CA GLN A 20 30.42 18.88 -32.87
C GLN A 20 30.30 20.37 -33.19
N VAL A 21 31.38 21.12 -33.05
CA VAL A 21 31.42 22.56 -33.33
C VAL A 21 31.10 22.88 -34.80
N THR A 22 31.62 22.07 -35.73
CA THR A 22 31.35 22.21 -37.18
C THR A 22 29.89 21.92 -37.49
N TYR A 23 29.31 20.89 -36.86
CA TYR A 23 27.89 20.56 -37.06
C TYR A 23 26.94 21.59 -36.46
N SER A 24 27.23 22.11 -35.27
CA SER A 24 26.39 23.14 -34.64
C SER A 24 26.34 24.44 -35.45
N GLY A 25 27.43 24.78 -36.15
CA GLY A 25 27.49 25.94 -37.04
C GLY A 25 27.03 25.67 -38.49
N LEU A 26 26.67 24.44 -38.84
CA LEU A 26 26.30 24.07 -40.21
C LEU A 26 24.90 24.63 -40.55
N ALA A 27 24.80 25.48 -41.57
CA ALA A 27 23.52 26.05 -42.01
C ALA A 27 22.46 24.98 -42.34
N ALA A 28 22.89 23.86 -42.96
CA ALA A 28 22.04 22.73 -43.30
C ALA A 28 21.42 22.00 -42.09
N ARG A 29 21.98 22.15 -40.86
CA ARG A 29 21.35 21.64 -39.64
C ARG A 29 19.97 22.27 -39.40
N THR A 30 19.81 23.54 -39.79
CA THR A 30 18.55 24.27 -39.64
C THR A 30 17.69 24.18 -40.89
N ALA A 31 18.29 24.35 -42.08
CA ALA A 31 17.56 24.42 -43.35
C ALA A 31 17.27 23.04 -43.99
N GLY A 32 17.89 21.97 -43.47
CA GLY A 32 17.99 20.69 -44.18
C GLY A 32 19.08 20.74 -45.27
N PHE A 33 19.41 19.57 -45.83
CA PHE A 33 20.32 19.50 -46.97
C PHE A 33 19.60 19.92 -48.24
N SER A 34 20.14 20.92 -48.94
CA SER A 34 19.67 21.32 -50.28
C SER A 34 20.03 20.28 -51.34
N SER A 35 19.40 20.37 -52.52
CA SER A 35 19.78 19.58 -53.69
C SER A 35 21.26 19.80 -54.03
N GLY A 36 22.00 18.71 -54.28
CA GLY A 36 23.44 18.76 -54.54
C GLY A 36 24.17 17.51 -54.02
N VAL A 37 25.50 17.61 -53.92
CA VAL A 37 26.35 16.51 -53.44
C VAL A 37 26.27 16.41 -51.92
N ALA A 38 25.81 15.26 -51.41
CA ALA A 38 25.72 15.04 -49.98
C ALA A 38 27.10 14.67 -49.40
N GLN A 39 27.61 15.50 -48.48
CA GLN A 39 28.86 15.22 -47.80
C GLN A 39 28.65 14.12 -46.76
N SER A 40 29.27 12.95 -46.98
CA SER A 40 29.13 11.78 -46.11
C SER A 40 29.47 12.07 -44.65
N ALA A 41 30.47 12.91 -44.37
CA ALA A 41 30.85 13.31 -43.01
C ALA A 41 29.74 14.10 -42.28
N GLN A 42 28.96 14.89 -43.03
CA GLN A 42 27.82 15.65 -42.49
C GLN A 42 26.61 14.75 -42.28
N LEU A 43 26.31 13.87 -43.25
CA LEU A 43 25.22 12.89 -43.13
C LEU A 43 25.46 11.89 -41.99
N ASN A 44 26.67 11.33 -41.88
CA ASN A 44 27.03 10.42 -40.81
C ASN A 44 26.88 11.07 -39.42
N LYS A 45 27.04 12.40 -39.32
CA LYS A 45 26.79 13.13 -38.06
C LYS A 45 25.31 13.10 -37.68
N VAL A 46 24.41 13.33 -38.64
CA VAL A 46 22.95 13.28 -38.43
C VAL A 46 22.53 11.86 -38.04
N TRP A 47 22.96 10.86 -38.79
CA TRP A 47 22.67 9.45 -38.50
C TRP A 47 23.23 9.02 -37.15
N ARG A 48 24.44 9.44 -36.77
CA ARG A 48 25.00 9.16 -35.45
C ARG A 48 24.20 9.77 -34.32
N GLN A 49 23.78 11.04 -34.43
CA GLN A 49 22.97 11.67 -33.37
C GLN A 49 21.61 10.99 -33.19
N SER A 50 20.98 10.53 -34.27
CA SER A 50 19.72 9.80 -34.19
C SER A 50 19.89 8.38 -33.64
N SER A 51 20.81 7.59 -34.21
CA SER A 51 21.04 6.19 -33.82
C SER A 51 21.56 6.04 -32.39
N ILE A 52 22.37 6.97 -31.88
CA ILE A 52 22.82 6.91 -30.48
C ILE A 52 21.66 7.11 -29.50
N MET A 53 20.71 7.99 -29.80
CA MET A 53 19.52 8.18 -28.97
C MET A 53 18.60 6.96 -29.03
N ALA A 54 18.45 6.35 -30.21
CA ALA A 54 17.71 5.09 -30.37
C ALA A 54 18.34 3.96 -29.54
N ALA A 55 19.66 3.80 -29.63
CA ALA A 55 20.41 2.82 -28.85
C ALA A 55 20.25 3.04 -27.33
N VAL A 56 20.31 4.28 -26.85
CA VAL A 56 20.08 4.61 -25.43
C VAL A 56 18.67 4.22 -24.98
N MET A 57 17.65 4.54 -25.78
CA MET A 57 16.27 4.18 -25.45
C MET A 57 16.05 2.66 -25.44
N GLY A 58 16.62 1.94 -26.41
CA GLY A 58 16.60 0.48 -26.45
C GLY A 58 17.32 -0.15 -25.27
N GLN A 59 18.50 0.37 -24.90
CA GLN A 59 19.24 -0.14 -23.74
C GLN A 59 18.50 0.12 -22.43
N PHE A 60 17.87 1.28 -22.28
CA PHE A 60 17.03 1.58 -21.12
C PHE A 60 15.89 0.58 -20.95
N VAL A 61 15.28 0.12 -22.05
CA VAL A 61 14.28 -0.95 -22.04
C VAL A 61 14.87 -2.26 -21.53
N VAL A 62 16.00 -2.69 -22.11
CA VAL A 62 16.68 -3.94 -21.77
C VAL A 62 17.05 -3.95 -20.28
N ASP A 63 17.70 -2.90 -19.80
CA ASP A 63 18.20 -2.82 -18.42
C ASP A 63 17.06 -2.76 -17.40
N THR A 64 15.97 -2.07 -17.73
CA THR A 64 14.88 -1.82 -16.76
C THR A 64 13.84 -2.95 -16.74
N THR A 65 13.61 -3.62 -17.87
CA THR A 65 12.50 -4.60 -17.99
C THR A 65 12.98 -6.03 -18.20
N GLY A 66 14.23 -6.24 -18.60
CA GLY A 66 14.74 -7.54 -19.02
C GLY A 66 14.10 -8.07 -20.31
N GLN A 67 13.44 -7.21 -21.10
CA GLN A 67 12.85 -7.54 -22.39
C GLN A 67 13.71 -7.00 -23.54
N ASP A 68 13.63 -7.66 -24.70
CA ASP A 68 14.35 -7.24 -25.89
C ASP A 68 13.83 -5.90 -26.44
N ALA A 69 14.74 -5.08 -26.94
CA ALA A 69 14.44 -3.90 -27.73
C ALA A 69 14.64 -4.23 -29.22
N VAL A 70 13.61 -4.83 -29.81
CA VAL A 70 13.63 -5.37 -31.19
C VAL A 70 13.40 -4.27 -32.22
N ASP A 71 14.21 -4.25 -33.28
CA ASP A 71 14.03 -3.42 -34.48
C ASP A 71 13.45 -4.27 -35.63
N ASP A 72 12.13 -4.48 -35.62
CA ASP A 72 11.40 -5.22 -36.66
C ASP A 72 10.66 -4.30 -37.65
N GLY A 73 10.94 -2.98 -37.58
CA GLY A 73 10.23 -1.96 -38.35
C GLY A 73 8.83 -1.62 -37.85
N THR A 74 8.38 -2.18 -36.72
CA THR A 74 7.09 -1.87 -36.09
C THR A 74 7.25 -1.10 -34.78
N LEU A 75 6.27 -0.27 -34.42
CA LEU A 75 6.33 0.55 -33.20
C LEU A 75 5.69 -0.13 -31.99
N THR A 76 4.87 -1.16 -32.18
CA THR A 76 3.97 -1.68 -31.15
C THR A 76 4.74 -2.27 -29.97
N THR A 77 5.68 -3.17 -30.24
CA THR A 77 6.46 -3.89 -29.21
C THR A 77 7.40 -2.94 -28.48
N ILE A 78 8.19 -2.16 -29.21
CA ILE A 78 9.17 -1.23 -28.60
C ILE A 78 8.47 -0.14 -27.77
N LEU A 79 7.31 0.37 -28.21
CA LEU A 79 6.54 1.34 -27.43
C LEU A 79 5.97 0.73 -26.15
N ALA A 80 5.48 -0.52 -26.20
CA ALA A 80 4.98 -1.22 -25.02
C ALA A 80 6.08 -1.45 -23.99
N ASN A 81 7.26 -1.90 -24.44
CA ASN A 81 8.42 -2.14 -23.59
C ASN A 81 8.99 -0.83 -23.03
N TYR A 82 9.07 0.23 -23.84
CA TYR A 82 9.50 1.56 -23.38
C TYR A 82 8.57 2.14 -22.31
N LYS A 83 7.25 2.04 -22.49
CA LYS A 83 6.27 2.43 -21.47
C LYS A 83 6.45 1.63 -20.17
N ALA A 84 6.73 0.34 -20.27
CA ALA A 84 7.00 -0.50 -19.10
C ALA A 84 8.28 -0.05 -18.38
N ALA A 85 9.36 0.24 -19.11
CA ALA A 85 10.61 0.73 -18.56
C ALA A 85 10.44 2.07 -17.82
N VAL A 86 9.77 3.04 -18.44
CA VAL A 86 9.47 4.34 -17.80
C VAL A 86 8.62 4.14 -16.54
N SER A 87 7.63 3.25 -16.59
CA SER A 87 6.75 2.97 -15.44
C SER A 87 7.48 2.27 -14.29
N ALA A 88 8.46 1.42 -14.59
CA ALA A 88 9.26 0.72 -13.59
C ALA A 88 10.17 1.68 -12.79
N GLN A 89 10.49 2.85 -13.33
CA GLN A 89 11.20 3.91 -12.59
C GLN A 89 10.29 4.63 -11.57
N SER A 90 8.99 4.32 -11.50
CA SER A 90 8.09 4.88 -10.49
C SER A 90 8.35 4.27 -9.11
N LEU A 91 8.90 5.07 -8.20
CA LEU A 91 9.24 4.69 -6.82
C LEU A 91 8.06 4.69 -5.83
N ALA A 92 6.85 5.06 -6.26
CA ALA A 92 5.72 5.16 -5.34
C ALA A 92 5.40 3.80 -4.69
N VAL A 93 5.08 3.79 -3.40
CA VAL A 93 4.75 2.56 -2.66
C VAL A 93 3.27 2.25 -2.84
N VAL A 94 2.93 0.98 -3.05
CA VAL A 94 1.52 0.57 -3.21
C VAL A 94 0.73 0.89 -1.95
N GLY A 95 -0.51 1.38 -2.12
CA GLY A 95 -1.40 1.70 -1.01
C GLY A 95 -1.02 2.96 -0.24
N TRP A 96 0.00 3.70 -0.66
CA TRP A 96 0.16 5.09 -0.22
C TRP A 96 -0.98 5.93 -0.74
N ALA A 97 -1.50 6.77 0.14
CA ALA A 97 -2.60 7.66 -0.16
C ALA A 97 -2.42 8.99 0.60
N ARG A 98 -3.12 10.02 0.16
CA ARG A 98 -3.17 11.33 0.82
C ARG A 98 -4.57 11.59 1.35
N ASN A 99 -4.67 11.89 2.65
CA ASN A 99 -5.92 12.21 3.33
C ASN A 99 -6.98 11.11 3.13
N LEU A 100 -6.58 9.84 3.22
CA LEU A 100 -7.51 8.75 2.98
C LEU A 100 -8.49 8.63 4.14
N VAL A 101 -9.78 8.57 3.85
CA VAL A 101 -10.84 8.50 4.85
C VAL A 101 -11.89 7.46 4.51
N MET A 102 -12.43 6.85 5.55
CA MET A 102 -13.62 6.00 5.48
C MET A 102 -14.41 6.17 6.78
N ASN A 103 -15.63 6.70 6.68
CA ASN A 103 -16.50 6.90 7.84
C ASN A 103 -17.72 5.98 7.77
N VAL A 104 -18.00 5.28 8.86
CA VAL A 104 -19.23 4.50 9.06
C VAL A 104 -19.87 4.99 10.35
N ALA A 105 -20.88 5.86 10.23
CA ALA A 105 -21.52 6.51 11.37
C ALA A 105 -22.54 5.61 12.09
N THR A 106 -23.14 4.67 11.36
CA THR A 106 -24.06 3.64 11.85
C THR A 106 -23.72 2.32 11.16
N PRO A 107 -23.99 1.15 11.77
CA PRO A 107 -23.70 -0.13 11.13
C PRO A 107 -24.35 -0.20 9.74
N SER A 108 -23.55 -0.44 8.72
CA SER A 108 -23.99 -0.35 7.32
C SER A 108 -23.29 -1.36 6.43
N ALA A 109 -24.03 -1.94 5.49
CA ALA A 109 -23.43 -2.75 4.42
C ALA A 109 -22.68 -1.88 3.40
N THR A 110 -22.91 -0.56 3.41
CA THR A 110 -22.28 0.38 2.49
C THR A 110 -21.34 1.33 3.19
N ALA A 111 -20.27 1.71 2.50
CA ALA A 111 -19.33 2.74 2.93
C ALA A 111 -18.65 3.38 1.73
N THR A 112 -18.06 4.55 1.92
CA THR A 112 -17.26 5.24 0.90
C THR A 112 -15.83 5.39 1.39
N VAL A 113 -14.86 5.05 0.55
CA VAL A 113 -13.45 5.37 0.76
C VAL A 113 -13.09 6.53 -0.17
N ALA A 114 -12.57 7.60 0.42
CA ALA A 114 -12.14 8.79 -0.32
C ALA A 114 -10.68 9.12 0.01
N ALA A 115 -9.96 9.70 -0.94
CA ALA A 115 -8.59 10.19 -0.78
C ALA A 115 -8.28 11.19 -1.91
N ASP A 116 -7.37 12.13 -1.67
CA ASP A 116 -6.92 13.06 -2.71
C ASP A 116 -6.15 12.33 -3.80
N GLU A 117 -5.35 11.34 -3.41
CA GLU A 117 -4.66 10.44 -4.32
C GLU A 117 -4.44 9.06 -3.67
N VAL A 118 -4.44 7.99 -4.48
CA VAL A 118 -4.10 6.62 -4.06
C VAL A 118 -3.18 5.97 -5.09
N VAL A 119 -2.11 5.36 -4.62
CA VAL A 119 -1.19 4.56 -5.46
C VAL A 119 -1.69 3.12 -5.52
N VAL A 120 -1.96 2.63 -6.73
CA VAL A 120 -2.29 1.22 -7.00
C VAL A 120 -1.24 0.59 -7.92
N LYS A 121 -1.02 -0.72 -7.77
CA LYS A 121 -0.04 -1.45 -8.60
C LYS A 121 -0.60 -2.74 -9.17
N SER A 122 -0.04 -3.19 -10.30
CA SER A 122 -0.36 -4.50 -10.87
C SER A 122 0.13 -5.68 -10.00
N SER A 123 1.24 -5.46 -9.30
CA SER A 123 1.89 -6.41 -8.39
C SER A 123 2.88 -5.64 -7.49
N LEU A 124 3.41 -6.27 -6.45
CA LEU A 124 4.55 -5.70 -5.72
C LEU A 124 5.72 -5.51 -6.69
N GLY A 125 6.27 -4.30 -6.75
CA GLY A 125 7.29 -3.93 -7.74
C GLY A 125 6.78 -3.79 -9.19
N GLY A 126 5.49 -4.03 -9.45
CA GLY A 126 4.89 -3.95 -10.78
C GLY A 126 4.58 -2.53 -11.26
N LYS A 127 3.81 -2.45 -12.35
CA LYS A 127 3.38 -1.17 -12.94
C LYS A 127 2.60 -0.36 -11.92
N THR A 128 2.92 0.93 -11.83
CA THR A 128 2.34 1.85 -10.85
C THR A 128 1.34 2.78 -11.51
N TYR A 129 0.21 3.01 -10.84
CA TYR A 129 -0.82 3.95 -11.25
C TYR A 129 -1.19 4.87 -10.07
N LEU A 130 -1.29 6.17 -10.31
CA LEU A 130 -1.73 7.16 -9.33
C LEU A 130 -3.18 7.56 -9.63
N LEU A 131 -4.09 7.27 -8.71
CA LEU A 131 -5.50 7.59 -8.84
C LEU A 131 -5.80 8.90 -8.10
N ALA A 132 -5.86 10.01 -8.84
CA ALA A 132 -6.25 11.30 -8.29
C ALA A 132 -7.77 11.39 -8.02
N SER A 133 -8.15 12.16 -6.99
CA SER A 133 -9.53 12.38 -6.54
C SER A 133 -10.31 11.07 -6.40
N PHE A 134 -9.74 10.13 -5.63
CA PHE A 134 -10.35 8.83 -5.43
C PHE A 134 -11.54 8.98 -4.47
N SER A 135 -12.73 8.57 -4.90
CA SER A 135 -13.92 8.50 -4.04
C SER A 135 -14.83 7.43 -4.58
N GLN A 136 -14.89 6.29 -3.91
CA GLN A 136 -15.60 5.11 -4.39
C GLN A 136 -16.40 4.47 -3.26
N ALA A 137 -17.61 4.02 -3.60
CA ALA A 137 -18.48 3.30 -2.68
C ALA A 137 -18.23 1.79 -2.76
N ILE A 138 -18.47 1.12 -1.64
CA ILE A 138 -18.54 -0.34 -1.54
C ILE A 138 -19.87 -0.74 -0.90
N ASN A 139 -20.48 -1.83 -1.38
CA ASN A 139 -21.67 -2.46 -0.85
C ASN A 139 -21.42 -3.95 -0.61
N LEU A 140 -21.29 -4.33 0.66
CA LEU A 140 -21.04 -5.70 1.12
C LEU A 140 -22.15 -6.71 0.77
N GLY A 141 -23.33 -6.23 0.37
CA GLY A 141 -24.43 -7.06 -0.11
C GLY A 141 -24.36 -7.43 -1.60
N THR A 142 -23.33 -6.98 -2.32
CA THR A 142 -23.14 -7.24 -3.75
C THR A 142 -21.79 -7.91 -4.01
N THR A 143 -21.63 -8.55 -5.17
CA THR A 143 -20.39 -9.19 -5.61
C THR A 143 -19.83 -8.51 -6.86
N GLY A 144 -18.52 -8.37 -6.95
CA GLY A 144 -17.82 -7.72 -8.06
C GLY A 144 -17.36 -6.30 -7.72
N ALA A 145 -17.14 -5.49 -8.75
CA ALA A 145 -16.66 -4.11 -8.59
C ALA A 145 -17.66 -3.28 -7.76
N GLY A 146 -17.19 -2.70 -6.66
CA GLY A 146 -18.02 -1.99 -5.68
C GLY A 146 -18.68 -2.92 -4.65
N GLY A 147 -18.34 -4.20 -4.60
CA GLY A 147 -18.86 -5.18 -3.64
C GLY A 147 -17.79 -6.12 -3.10
N MET A 148 -18.20 -7.29 -2.64
CA MET A 148 -17.30 -8.38 -2.25
C MET A 148 -16.73 -9.09 -3.48
N ASP A 149 -15.52 -9.63 -3.38
CA ASP A 149 -14.88 -10.36 -4.47
C ASP A 149 -15.53 -11.73 -4.73
N ALA A 150 -16.02 -12.36 -3.66
CA ALA A 150 -16.67 -13.67 -3.74
C ALA A 150 -17.92 -13.72 -2.84
N ALA A 151 -17.84 -14.44 -1.73
CA ALA A 151 -18.97 -14.69 -0.84
C ALA A 151 -19.45 -13.43 -0.13
N ALA A 152 -20.61 -13.54 0.52
CA ALA A 152 -21.12 -12.52 1.43
C ALA A 152 -20.07 -12.13 2.47
N ALA A 153 -20.12 -10.87 2.91
CA ALA A 153 -19.24 -10.39 3.98
C ALA A 153 -19.38 -11.27 5.24
N PRO A 154 -18.27 -11.56 5.95
CA PRO A 154 -18.30 -12.43 7.12
C PRO A 154 -19.14 -11.81 8.24
N ALA A 155 -19.88 -12.62 8.98
CA ALA A 155 -20.48 -12.20 10.24
C ALA A 155 -19.41 -12.16 11.34
N ASN A 156 -19.35 -11.09 12.13
CA ASN A 156 -18.36 -10.91 13.21
C ASN A 156 -16.90 -11.14 12.78
N GLY A 157 -16.55 -10.68 11.58
CA GLY A 157 -15.24 -10.92 10.97
C GLY A 157 -14.57 -9.64 10.50
N TRP A 158 -13.74 -9.78 9.46
CA TRP A 158 -12.96 -8.69 8.88
C TRP A 158 -13.10 -8.67 7.37
N VAL A 159 -13.25 -7.47 6.80
CA VAL A 159 -13.22 -7.22 5.37
C VAL A 159 -12.04 -6.32 5.05
N ALA A 160 -11.10 -6.84 4.26
CA ALA A 160 -10.10 -6.03 3.58
C ALA A 160 -10.74 -5.36 2.37
N VAL A 161 -10.51 -4.08 2.18
CA VAL A 161 -11.04 -3.29 1.07
C VAL A 161 -9.87 -2.84 0.20
N TYR A 162 -9.93 -3.18 -1.08
CA TYR A 162 -8.96 -2.79 -2.08
C TYR A 162 -9.52 -1.68 -2.96
N ALA A 163 -8.71 -0.67 -3.27
CA ALA A 163 -8.92 0.15 -4.45
C ALA A 163 -8.48 -0.67 -5.67
N ILE A 164 -9.33 -0.79 -6.68
CA ILE A 164 -9.05 -1.51 -7.92
C ILE A 164 -9.12 -0.57 -9.12
N TYR A 165 -8.24 -0.80 -10.09
CA TYR A 165 -8.13 0.03 -11.30
C TYR A 165 -8.07 -0.81 -12.58
N ASN A 166 -8.78 -0.33 -13.61
CA ASN A 166 -8.73 -0.83 -14.97
C ASN A 166 -7.90 0.14 -15.84
N PRO A 167 -6.64 -0.20 -16.18
CA PRO A 167 -5.78 0.67 -16.97
C PRO A 167 -6.23 0.91 -18.42
N ALA A 168 -7.11 0.06 -18.97
CA ALA A 168 -7.59 0.20 -20.33
C ALA A 168 -8.72 1.22 -20.45
N THR A 169 -9.59 1.33 -19.43
CA THR A 169 -10.77 2.21 -19.45
C THR A 169 -10.67 3.39 -18.48
N GLY A 170 -9.73 3.35 -17.54
CA GLY A 170 -9.65 4.32 -16.44
C GLY A 170 -10.67 4.06 -15.33
N ALA A 171 -11.44 2.96 -15.40
CA ALA A 171 -12.44 2.63 -14.39
C ALA A 171 -11.78 2.35 -13.03
N ARG A 172 -12.42 2.82 -11.98
CA ARG A 172 -12.01 2.71 -10.57
C ARG A 172 -13.16 2.13 -9.77
N ALA A 173 -12.87 1.31 -8.77
CA ALA A 173 -13.86 0.78 -7.86
C ALA A 173 -13.19 0.35 -6.55
N LEU A 174 -14.01 -0.13 -5.61
CA LEU A 174 -13.54 -0.88 -4.45
C LEU A 174 -13.82 -2.38 -4.62
N LEU A 175 -13.07 -3.22 -3.92
CA LEU A 175 -13.31 -4.65 -3.84
C LEU A 175 -13.09 -5.14 -2.41
N GLY A 176 -14.11 -5.74 -1.82
CA GLY A 176 -14.08 -6.30 -0.47
C GLY A 176 -13.63 -7.77 -0.48
N VAL A 177 -12.81 -8.17 0.49
CA VAL A 177 -12.31 -9.54 0.63
C VAL A 177 -12.43 -9.94 2.08
N ASN A 178 -12.92 -11.14 2.35
CA ASN A 178 -12.92 -11.69 3.71
C ASN A 178 -11.47 -11.89 4.19
N ALA A 179 -11.08 -11.13 5.21
CA ALA A 179 -9.75 -11.15 5.82
C ALA A 179 -9.79 -11.68 7.26
N THR A 180 -10.81 -12.46 7.61
CA THR A 180 -11.02 -12.92 9.00
C THR A 180 -9.93 -13.89 9.45
N SER A 181 -9.46 -14.77 8.56
CA SER A 181 -8.56 -15.87 8.91
C SER A 181 -7.09 -15.60 8.59
N ALA A 182 -6.77 -14.54 7.85
CA ALA A 182 -5.41 -14.22 7.44
C ALA A 182 -5.25 -12.73 7.11
N ALA A 183 -4.03 -12.24 7.24
CA ALA A 183 -3.70 -10.89 6.83
C ALA A 183 -3.83 -10.74 5.31
N ALA A 184 -4.53 -9.71 4.87
CA ALA A 184 -4.70 -9.39 3.46
C ALA A 184 -3.40 -8.76 2.89
N PRO A 185 -2.93 -9.17 1.70
CA PRO A 185 -1.73 -8.57 1.08
C PRO A 185 -1.96 -7.12 0.63
N GLU A 186 -0.89 -6.34 0.42
CA GLU A 186 -1.01 -4.92 -0.02
C GLU A 186 -1.52 -4.77 -1.46
N VAL A 187 -1.37 -5.80 -2.30
CA VAL A 187 -1.99 -5.93 -3.62
C VAL A 187 -2.94 -7.12 -3.55
N TYR A 188 -4.13 -7.01 -4.13
CA TYR A 188 -5.11 -8.10 -4.16
C TYR A 188 -4.48 -9.36 -4.76
N GLY A 189 -4.50 -10.45 -3.97
CA GLY A 189 -3.94 -11.75 -4.35
C GLY A 189 -5.00 -12.82 -4.66
N GLY A 190 -6.29 -12.47 -4.64
CA GLY A 190 -7.37 -13.41 -4.90
C GLY A 190 -7.60 -13.68 -6.39
N GLY A 191 -8.41 -14.69 -6.69
CA GLY A 191 -8.74 -15.09 -8.07
C GLY A 191 -9.97 -14.41 -8.68
N ASN A 192 -10.68 -13.56 -7.93
CA ASN A 192 -11.98 -13.01 -8.31
C ASN A 192 -11.92 -11.51 -8.65
N MET A 193 -10.80 -11.06 -9.20
CA MET A 193 -10.68 -9.69 -9.69
C MET A 193 -11.73 -9.44 -10.79
N PRO A 194 -12.56 -8.38 -10.72
CA PRO A 194 -13.54 -8.06 -11.76
C PRO A 194 -12.88 -7.87 -13.13
N ALA A 195 -13.58 -8.24 -14.19
CA ALA A 195 -13.04 -8.22 -15.56
C ALA A 195 -12.48 -6.84 -15.95
N GLY A 196 -11.26 -6.84 -16.50
CA GLY A 196 -10.56 -5.64 -16.95
C GLY A 196 -9.80 -4.88 -15.86
N TYR A 197 -10.05 -5.16 -14.57
CA TYR A 197 -9.25 -4.62 -13.48
C TYR A 197 -7.96 -5.44 -13.33
N SER A 198 -6.82 -4.76 -13.21
CA SER A 198 -5.51 -5.43 -13.18
C SER A 198 -4.51 -4.77 -12.24
N ALA A 199 -4.89 -3.69 -11.56
CA ALA A 199 -4.10 -3.07 -10.51
C ALA A 199 -4.94 -2.86 -9.26
N SER A 200 -4.31 -2.97 -8.09
CA SER A 200 -4.99 -2.78 -6.81
C SER A 200 -4.07 -2.26 -5.71
N ALA A 201 -4.68 -1.79 -4.63
CA ALA A 201 -4.01 -1.52 -3.36
C ALA A 201 -4.95 -1.74 -2.19
N LEU A 202 -4.45 -2.32 -1.09
CA LEU A 202 -5.17 -2.39 0.17
C LEU A 202 -5.34 -0.96 0.72
N VAL A 203 -6.59 -0.55 0.92
CA VAL A 203 -6.91 0.80 1.43
C VAL A 203 -7.62 0.79 2.77
N SER A 204 -8.19 -0.35 3.17
CA SER A 204 -8.84 -0.48 4.48
C SER A 204 -8.89 -1.93 4.94
N VAL A 205 -8.95 -2.15 6.24
CA VAL A 205 -9.41 -3.43 6.82
C VAL A 205 -10.39 -3.09 7.94
N ARG A 206 -11.65 -3.50 7.81
CA ARG A 206 -12.75 -3.10 8.71
C ARG A 206 -13.43 -4.31 9.33
N ARG A 207 -13.88 -4.15 10.58
CA ARG A 207 -14.68 -5.15 11.29
C ARG A 207 -16.11 -5.19 10.73
N THR A 208 -16.70 -6.37 10.74
CA THR A 208 -18.13 -6.58 10.46
C THR A 208 -18.88 -7.02 11.72
N ASN A 209 -20.17 -6.66 11.80
CA ASN A 209 -21.07 -7.13 12.87
C ASN A 209 -21.68 -8.51 12.54
N GLY A 210 -22.58 -9.00 13.40
CA GLY A 210 -23.26 -10.29 13.19
C GLY A 210 -24.13 -10.36 11.93
N SER A 211 -24.49 -9.22 11.34
CA SER A 211 -25.26 -9.13 10.08
C SER A 211 -24.37 -8.94 8.85
N GLY A 212 -23.04 -9.04 8.98
CA GLY A 212 -22.11 -8.82 7.87
C GLY A 212 -21.98 -7.36 7.42
N GLN A 213 -22.43 -6.40 8.24
CA GLN A 213 -22.30 -4.97 7.97
C GLN A 213 -21.02 -4.43 8.58
N PHE A 214 -20.42 -3.40 7.98
CA PHE A 214 -19.34 -2.65 8.63
C PHE A 214 -19.81 -2.11 9.98
N THR A 215 -18.96 -2.23 11.00
CA THR A 215 -19.22 -1.59 12.30
C THR A 215 -18.96 -0.09 12.25
N ILE A 216 -19.53 0.63 13.22
CA ILE A 216 -19.25 2.05 13.45
C ILE A 216 -17.74 2.25 13.63
N GLY A 217 -17.21 3.30 13.00
CA GLY A 217 -15.83 3.70 13.15
C GLY A 217 -15.39 4.66 12.06
N PHE A 218 -14.27 5.32 12.30
CA PHE A 218 -13.68 6.28 11.38
C PHE A 218 -12.27 5.81 11.00
N GLN A 219 -11.87 6.03 9.77
CA GLN A 219 -10.51 5.77 9.32
C GLN A 219 -9.92 7.08 8.82
N PHE A 220 -8.67 7.32 9.21
CA PHE A 220 -7.79 8.31 8.62
C PHE A 220 -6.47 7.63 8.27
N ASP A 221 -6.11 7.66 7.00
CA ASP A 221 -5.00 6.91 6.42
C ASP A 221 -5.07 5.42 6.83
N ARG A 222 -4.09 4.93 7.60
CA ARG A 222 -4.03 3.53 8.06
C ARG A 222 -4.55 3.34 9.49
N ASP A 223 -4.96 4.42 10.16
CA ASP A 223 -5.50 4.38 11.50
C ASP A 223 -7.02 4.23 11.44
N VAL A 224 -7.55 3.22 12.13
CA VAL A 224 -8.99 2.97 12.25
C VAL A 224 -9.42 3.14 13.69
N ASP A 225 -10.17 4.20 13.93
CA ASP A 225 -10.89 4.45 15.17
C ASP A 225 -12.17 3.61 15.24
N THR A 226 -12.37 3.05 16.42
CA THR A 226 -13.52 2.21 16.78
C THR A 226 -14.17 2.78 18.04
N GLY A 227 -15.41 2.38 18.34
CA GLY A 227 -15.92 2.49 19.71
C GLY A 227 -15.09 1.60 20.65
N PRO A 228 -15.07 1.86 21.97
CA PRO A 228 -14.32 1.02 22.91
C PRO A 228 -14.82 -0.43 22.86
N LEU A 229 -13.93 -1.36 22.54
CA LEU A 229 -14.20 -2.79 22.51
C LEU A 229 -13.47 -3.47 23.67
N THR A 230 -14.21 -3.94 24.67
CA THR A 230 -13.63 -4.59 25.86
C THR A 230 -13.04 -5.95 25.51
N VAL A 231 -11.74 -6.11 25.81
CA VAL A 231 -10.97 -7.33 25.56
C VAL A 231 -10.65 -8.04 26.86
N VAL A 232 -10.30 -7.28 27.89
CA VAL A 232 -10.16 -7.78 29.26
C VAL A 232 -11.19 -7.08 30.12
N SER A 233 -12.04 -7.87 30.77
CA SER A 233 -13.01 -7.41 31.75
C SER A 233 -12.64 -8.00 33.11
N ASN A 234 -12.50 -7.16 34.13
CA ASN A 234 -12.16 -7.57 35.50
C ASN A 234 -10.88 -8.42 35.61
N GLY A 235 -9.85 -8.11 34.82
CA GLY A 235 -8.56 -8.81 34.88
C GLY A 235 -7.87 -8.58 36.23
N THR A 236 -7.34 -9.63 36.86
CA THR A 236 -6.76 -9.58 38.21
C THR A 236 -5.31 -10.07 38.27
N SER A 237 -4.72 -10.42 37.14
CA SER A 237 -3.45 -11.13 37.13
C SER A 237 -2.28 -10.23 37.55
N THR A 238 -1.48 -10.72 38.50
CA THR A 238 -0.22 -10.08 38.94
C THR A 238 1.02 -10.68 38.26
N ALA A 239 0.83 -11.72 37.44
CA ALA A 239 1.84 -12.27 36.54
C ALA A 239 1.48 -11.90 35.09
N TYR A 240 2.48 -11.72 34.24
CA TYR A 240 2.23 -11.45 32.82
C TYR A 240 1.39 -12.58 32.21
N THR A 241 0.19 -12.22 31.78
CA THR A 241 -0.79 -13.14 31.21
C THR A 241 -1.13 -12.69 29.80
N SER A 242 -1.08 -13.61 28.85
CA SER A 242 -1.43 -13.33 27.46
C SER A 242 -2.93 -13.11 27.31
N PHE A 243 -3.31 -12.26 26.35
CA PHE A 243 -4.67 -12.12 25.91
C PHE A 243 -4.71 -11.90 24.39
N SER A 244 -5.73 -12.45 23.75
CA SER A 244 -5.90 -12.35 22.29
C SER A 244 -6.75 -11.15 21.92
N LEU A 245 -6.37 -10.51 20.81
CA LEU A 245 -7.06 -9.38 20.19
C LEU A 245 -7.71 -9.76 18.85
N ALA A 246 -7.74 -11.05 18.48
CA ALA A 246 -8.15 -11.49 17.15
C ALA A 246 -9.61 -11.11 16.77
N GLY A 247 -10.50 -10.99 17.76
CA GLY A 247 -11.87 -10.52 17.57
C GLY A 247 -12.06 -9.01 17.54
N PHE A 248 -10.99 -8.24 17.77
CA PHE A 248 -11.04 -6.80 18.06
C PHE A 248 -10.14 -5.93 17.17
N VAL A 249 -9.08 -6.52 16.61
CA VAL A 249 -8.24 -5.91 15.56
C VAL A 249 -8.01 -6.92 14.43
N PRO A 250 -7.82 -6.51 13.17
CA PRO A 250 -7.59 -7.45 12.07
C PRO A 250 -6.20 -8.07 12.13
N ALA A 251 -5.99 -9.18 11.40
CA ALA A 251 -4.67 -9.82 11.28
C ALA A 251 -3.62 -8.90 10.61
N ASN A 252 -4.07 -7.91 9.84
CA ASN A 252 -3.22 -6.87 9.26
C ASN A 252 -2.68 -5.88 10.30
N ALA A 253 -3.32 -5.74 11.46
CA ALA A 253 -2.93 -4.73 12.44
C ALA A 253 -1.47 -4.89 12.87
N LYS A 254 -0.74 -3.78 12.89
CA LYS A 254 0.66 -3.66 13.35
C LYS A 254 0.76 -2.92 14.67
N GLU A 255 -0.23 -2.12 15.00
CA GLU A 255 -0.27 -1.32 16.21
C GLU A 255 -1.71 -1.20 16.74
N VAL A 256 -1.86 -1.09 18.06
CA VAL A 256 -3.14 -0.94 18.74
C VAL A 256 -3.08 0.16 19.79
N HIS A 257 -4.16 0.93 19.90
CA HIS A 257 -4.38 1.90 20.96
C HIS A 257 -5.41 1.35 21.93
N LEU A 258 -5.11 1.47 23.22
CA LEU A 258 -5.90 0.90 24.29
C LEU A 258 -6.41 1.99 25.21
N SER A 259 -7.65 1.87 25.64
CA SER A 259 -8.13 2.53 26.86
C SER A 259 -8.18 1.52 27.98
N VAL A 260 -7.80 1.95 29.18
CA VAL A 260 -7.70 1.10 30.35
C VAL A 260 -8.41 1.72 31.53
N GLY A 261 -8.92 0.86 32.41
CA GLY A 261 -9.38 1.23 33.74
C GLY A 261 -8.70 0.33 34.76
N VAL A 262 -8.23 0.89 35.87
CA VAL A 262 -7.47 0.15 36.89
C VAL A 262 -7.97 0.55 38.27
N SER A 263 -8.21 -0.45 39.12
CA SER A 263 -8.49 -0.31 40.54
C SER A 263 -7.52 -1.18 41.32
N VAL A 264 -6.86 -0.63 42.34
CA VAL A 264 -5.88 -1.34 43.17
C VAL A 264 -6.23 -1.24 44.65
N ASN A 265 -5.93 -2.30 45.40
CA ASN A 265 -6.23 -2.39 46.84
C ASN A 265 -5.05 -1.94 47.72
N THR A 266 -3.92 -1.61 47.10
CA THR A 266 -2.65 -1.22 47.71
C THR A 266 -1.91 -0.27 46.77
N ALA A 267 -0.98 0.55 47.29
CA ALA A 267 -0.20 1.45 46.46
C ALA A 267 0.57 0.66 45.39
N SER A 268 0.52 1.11 44.13
CA SER A 268 0.97 0.33 42.97
C SER A 268 1.48 1.22 41.85
N ASN A 269 2.30 0.67 40.93
CA ASN A 269 2.51 1.33 39.65
C ASN A 269 1.38 1.02 38.64
N GLY A 270 0.32 0.32 39.06
CA GLY A 270 -0.89 0.11 38.29
C GLY A 270 -0.80 -1.05 37.30
N LEU A 271 -1.16 -0.78 36.04
CA LEU A 271 -1.28 -1.78 34.97
C LEU A 271 -0.11 -1.66 34.00
N ARG A 272 0.51 -2.80 33.70
CA ARG A 272 1.50 -2.94 32.63
C ARG A 272 0.91 -3.73 31.48
N VAL A 273 1.16 -3.25 30.27
CA VAL A 273 0.85 -3.95 29.02
C VAL A 273 2.12 -4.02 28.20
N ILE A 274 2.48 -5.20 27.71
CA ILE A 274 3.69 -5.42 26.89
C ILE A 274 3.33 -6.09 25.56
N ALA A 275 4.20 -5.93 24.57
CA ALA A 275 4.04 -6.54 23.26
C ALA A 275 4.47 -8.01 23.24
N ALA A 276 5.57 -8.34 23.92
CA ALA A 276 6.09 -9.70 24.07
C ALA A 276 7.11 -9.77 25.20
N ASP A 277 7.61 -10.98 25.47
CA ASP A 277 8.72 -11.26 26.37
C ASP A 277 8.51 -10.73 27.80
N PRO A 278 7.81 -11.50 28.64
CA PRO A 278 7.61 -11.18 30.07
C PRO A 278 8.90 -10.95 30.86
N THR A 279 10.05 -11.42 30.39
CA THR A 279 11.34 -11.28 31.07
C THR A 279 11.95 -9.90 30.82
N ASN A 280 11.88 -9.41 29.57
CA ASN A 280 12.49 -8.14 29.17
C ASN A 280 11.48 -6.99 29.00
N GLU A 281 10.18 -7.25 29.19
CA GLU A 281 9.07 -6.29 29.09
C GLU A 281 9.08 -5.52 27.74
N ILE A 282 9.34 -6.21 26.63
CA ILE A 282 9.47 -5.58 25.31
C ILE A 282 8.15 -4.91 24.90
N GLY A 283 8.22 -3.64 24.55
CA GLY A 283 7.05 -2.86 24.13
C GLY A 283 6.17 -2.37 25.29
N LEU A 284 6.71 -2.29 26.51
CA LEU A 284 6.01 -1.83 27.71
C LEU A 284 5.25 -0.50 27.52
N ARG A 285 4.01 -0.52 27.98
CA ARG A 285 3.19 0.65 28.32
C ARG A 285 2.72 0.49 29.76
N LEU A 286 2.85 1.58 30.51
CA LEU A 286 2.50 1.62 31.93
C LEU A 286 1.37 2.63 32.12
N PHE A 287 0.33 2.20 32.83
CA PHE A 287 -0.69 3.09 33.37
C PHE A 287 -0.56 3.13 34.90
N LEU A 288 -0.12 4.27 35.41
CA LEU A 288 0.13 4.49 36.84
C LEU A 288 -1.19 4.60 37.61
N ASN A 289 -1.33 3.83 38.69
CA ASN A 289 -2.36 4.05 39.71
C ASN A 289 -1.74 3.91 41.11
N PRO A 290 -1.16 5.00 41.66
CA PRO A 290 -0.45 4.97 42.94
C PRO A 290 -1.37 5.00 44.16
N VAL A 291 -2.68 5.20 43.98
CA VAL A 291 -3.63 5.48 45.07
C VAL A 291 -4.54 4.29 45.34
N VAL A 292 -4.65 3.92 46.61
CA VAL A 292 -5.50 2.81 47.08
C VAL A 292 -6.98 3.15 46.94
N GLY A 293 -7.78 2.20 46.45
CA GLY A 293 -9.25 2.28 46.48
C GLY A 293 -9.85 3.26 45.47
N GLN A 294 -9.06 3.76 44.51
CA GLN A 294 -9.55 4.58 43.40
C GLN A 294 -9.56 3.82 42.08
N ILE A 295 -10.61 4.05 41.30
CA ILE A 295 -10.69 3.63 39.90
C ILE A 295 -10.16 4.78 39.05
N LEU A 296 -9.01 4.56 38.41
CA LEU A 296 -8.43 5.50 37.44
C LEU A 296 -8.52 4.90 36.04
N GLY A 297 -8.79 5.74 35.04
CA GLY A 297 -8.84 5.33 33.65
C GLY A 297 -8.12 6.31 32.73
N GLY A 298 -7.69 5.81 31.58
CA GLY A 298 -6.99 6.62 30.60
C GLY A 298 -6.67 5.87 29.32
N ILE A 299 -5.91 6.52 28.44
CA ILE A 299 -5.48 5.98 27.15
C ILE A 299 -3.99 5.67 27.25
N LEU A 300 -3.59 4.48 26.82
CA LEU A 300 -2.19 4.10 26.70
C LEU A 300 -1.63 4.61 25.36
N PRO A 301 -0.33 4.98 25.30
CA PRO A 301 0.36 5.13 24.03
C PRO A 301 0.29 3.82 23.25
N ALA A 302 0.30 3.93 21.93
CA ALA A 302 0.10 2.79 21.04
C ALA A 302 1.11 1.66 21.27
N VAL A 303 0.65 0.40 21.23
CA VAL A 303 1.47 -0.80 21.39
C VAL A 303 1.62 -1.48 20.03
N ARG A 304 2.85 -1.76 19.61
CA ARG A 304 3.13 -2.49 18.36
C ARG A 304 3.10 -3.99 18.59
N PHE A 305 2.55 -4.73 17.65
CA PHE A 305 2.54 -6.19 17.71
C PHE A 305 3.89 -6.77 17.33
N ILE A 306 4.37 -7.72 18.15
CA ILE A 306 5.46 -8.63 17.77
C ILE A 306 4.85 -9.95 17.31
N THR A 307 3.99 -10.54 18.14
CA THR A 307 3.10 -11.62 17.72
C THR A 307 1.77 -11.01 17.28
N PRO A 308 1.27 -11.29 16.06
CA PRO A 308 0.00 -10.72 15.59
C PRO A 308 -1.13 -10.92 16.60
N GLN A 309 -1.88 -9.84 16.85
CA GLN A 309 -3.10 -9.86 17.67
C GLN A 309 -2.92 -10.43 19.09
N THR A 310 -1.72 -10.38 19.67
CA THR A 310 -1.45 -10.89 21.01
C THR A 310 -0.65 -9.88 21.81
N LEU A 311 -1.10 -9.62 23.04
CA LEU A 311 -0.39 -8.80 24.04
C LEU A 311 -0.42 -9.52 25.38
N PHE A 312 0.31 -8.97 26.35
CA PHE A 312 0.33 -9.46 27.72
C PHE A 312 0.05 -8.31 28.68
N TYR A 313 -0.62 -8.59 29.79
CA TYR A 313 -0.82 -7.61 30.86
C TYR A 313 -0.46 -8.20 32.22
N LYS A 314 -0.14 -7.32 33.17
CA LYS A 314 -0.13 -7.62 34.61
C LYS A 314 -0.49 -6.38 35.41
N LEU A 315 -1.02 -6.60 36.60
CA LEU A 315 -1.11 -5.61 37.66
C LEU A 315 0.12 -5.73 38.58
N ASP A 316 0.69 -4.62 39.00
CA ASP A 316 1.82 -4.63 39.95
C ASP A 316 1.37 -5.01 41.38
N THR A 317 0.06 -5.07 41.66
CA THR A 317 -0.50 -5.52 42.93
C THR A 317 -1.92 -6.06 42.78
N THR A 318 -2.53 -6.57 43.85
CA THR A 318 -3.89 -7.08 43.85
C THR A 318 -4.90 -5.98 43.49
N GLY A 319 -5.76 -6.24 42.51
CA GLY A 319 -6.75 -5.29 42.02
C GLY A 319 -7.50 -5.83 40.81
N ASN A 320 -8.12 -4.93 40.06
CA ASN A 320 -8.85 -5.24 38.84
C ASN A 320 -8.47 -4.25 37.73
N CYS A 321 -8.41 -4.74 36.49
CA CYS A 321 -8.31 -3.90 35.31
C CYS A 321 -9.36 -4.23 34.24
N SER A 322 -9.64 -3.23 33.42
CA SER A 322 -10.29 -3.38 32.13
C SER A 322 -9.35 -2.87 31.03
N ILE A 323 -9.38 -3.53 29.88
CA ILE A 323 -8.61 -3.15 28.70
C ILE A 323 -9.56 -3.16 27.51
N ASN A 324 -9.65 -2.04 26.82
CA ASN A 324 -10.47 -1.88 25.63
C ASN A 324 -9.60 -1.46 24.44
N VAL A 325 -9.89 -2.00 23.26
CA VAL A 325 -9.37 -1.48 22.00
C VAL A 325 -10.18 -0.26 21.60
N VAL A 326 -9.52 0.83 21.25
CA VAL A 326 -10.17 2.06 20.75
C VAL A 326 -9.74 2.39 19.32
N ARG A 327 -8.54 2.01 18.91
CA ARG A 327 -8.02 2.19 17.55
C ARG A 327 -7.00 1.11 17.21
N TYR A 328 -6.86 0.79 15.94
CA TYR A 328 -5.72 0.02 15.42
C TYR A 328 -5.14 0.68 14.17
N ARG A 329 -3.87 0.36 13.89
CA ARG A 329 -3.18 0.73 12.64
C ARG A 329 -2.76 -0.54 11.92
N PHE A 330 -2.97 -0.59 10.60
CA PHE A 330 -2.65 -1.74 9.76
C PHE A 330 -1.62 -1.42 8.68
#